data_AF-A0A382TWE1-F1
#
_entry.id   AF-A0A382TWE1-F1
#
_cell.length_a   1.000
_cell.length_b   1.000
_cell.length_c   1.000
_cell.angle_alpha   90.00
_cell.angle_beta   90.00
_cell.angle_gamma   90.00
#
_symmetry.space_group_name_H-M   'P 1'
#
loop_
_entity.id
_entity.type
_entity.pdbx_description
1 polymer ?
#
loop_
_entity_poly.entity_id
_entity_poly.type
_entity_poly.pdbx_seq_one_letter_code
_entity_poly.pdbx_strand_id
1 'polypeptide(L)'
;MDLPSKVVLVPMKYFLFSILSFFLLSNIVFGQSSQYESVGQCVLQILDEKKLSGNKMFDLVKDECERLMKSKRRIKVDETEGMFVTVGHSGTILTSSDGTSWTERTSGTSKFLIGVTYGNGLFVTVGDRGTILTSSNGTSWNERNSGTSEDLYEVTYGNGLFV
;
A
#
# COMPACT_ATOMS: atom_id res chain seq x y z
N MET A 1 20.20 -9.18 -0.68
CA MET A 1 19.07 -10.14 -0.83
C MET A 1 17.88 -9.30 -1.19
N ASP A 2 17.57 -9.24 -2.48
CA ASP A 2 16.47 -8.46 -3.05
C ASP A 2 15.11 -9.07 -2.71
N LEU A 3 14.16 -8.23 -2.29
CA LEU A 3 12.74 -8.58 -2.22
C LEU A 3 12.01 -7.86 -3.37
N PRO A 4 11.10 -8.54 -4.09
CA PRO A 4 10.41 -7.96 -5.24
C PRO A 4 9.27 -7.04 -4.81
N SER A 5 9.13 -5.91 -5.50
CA SER A 5 8.00 -4.99 -5.42
C SER A 5 6.71 -5.72 -5.80
N LYS A 6 5.81 -5.93 -4.83
CA LYS A 6 4.47 -6.48 -5.06
C LYS A 6 3.44 -5.35 -5.15
N VAL A 7 2.58 -5.42 -6.15
CA VAL A 7 1.25 -4.79 -6.17
C VAL A 7 0.46 -5.36 -4.99
N VAL A 8 0.02 -4.53 -4.05
CA VAL A 8 -0.79 -4.97 -2.89
C VAL A 8 -2.09 -4.19 -2.79
N LEU A 9 -3.17 -4.98 -2.67
CA LEU A 9 -4.57 -4.62 -2.50
C LEU A 9 -4.82 -3.77 -1.25
N VAL A 10 -5.84 -2.91 -1.36
CA VAL A 10 -6.32 -1.94 -0.37
C VAL A 10 -6.39 -2.52 1.05
N PRO A 11 -5.89 -1.80 2.08
CA PRO A 11 -5.77 -2.33 3.43
C PRO A 11 -7.13 -2.57 4.11
N MET A 12 -7.26 -3.78 4.68
CA MET A 12 -8.34 -4.33 5.52
C MET A 12 -8.75 -3.47 6.74
N LYS A 13 -8.12 -2.31 6.97
CA LYS A 13 -8.46 -1.36 8.04
C LYS A 13 -9.83 -0.70 7.80
N TYR A 14 -10.21 -0.51 6.55
CA TYR A 14 -11.53 0.06 6.20
C TYR A 14 -12.68 -0.96 6.34
N PHE A 15 -12.37 -2.26 6.25
CA PHE A 15 -13.36 -3.33 6.33
C PHE A 15 -13.85 -3.58 7.77
N LEU A 16 -12.95 -3.52 8.76
CA LEU A 16 -13.29 -3.72 10.18
C LEU A 16 -14.01 -2.51 10.79
N PHE A 17 -13.66 -1.28 10.42
CA PHE A 17 -14.41 -0.08 10.82
C PHE A 17 -15.81 -0.07 10.23
N SER A 18 -15.97 -0.57 8.99
CA SER A 18 -17.28 -0.73 8.36
C SER A 18 -18.11 -1.80 9.05
N ILE A 19 -17.56 -2.96 9.43
CA ILE A 19 -18.29 -3.99 10.18
C ILE A 19 -18.70 -3.50 11.57
N LEU A 20 -17.80 -2.82 12.30
CA LEU A 20 -18.11 -2.30 13.63
C LEU A 20 -19.14 -1.16 13.58
N SER A 21 -19.09 -0.29 12.56
CA SER A 21 -20.14 0.72 12.36
C SER A 21 -21.46 0.10 11.89
N PHE A 22 -21.42 -0.97 11.08
CA PHE A 22 -22.61 -1.71 10.66
C PHE A 22 -23.31 -2.38 11.85
N PHE A 23 -22.56 -2.95 12.79
CA PHE A 23 -23.10 -3.50 14.04
C PHE A 23 -23.63 -2.41 15.00
N LEU A 24 -23.01 -1.23 15.04
CA LEU A 24 -23.49 -0.10 15.85
C LEU A 24 -24.75 0.56 15.23
N LEU A 25 -24.83 0.65 13.90
CA LEU A 25 -25.99 1.19 13.17
C LEU A 25 -27.17 0.21 13.11
N SER A 26 -26.92 -1.11 13.04
CA SER A 26 -27.98 -2.13 13.00
C SER A 26 -28.75 -2.25 14.32
N ASN A 27 -28.13 -1.87 15.44
CA ASN A 27 -28.81 -1.83 16.76
C ASN A 27 -29.76 -0.64 16.92
N ILE A 28 -29.77 0.33 16.00
CA ILE A 28 -30.71 1.46 16.03
C ILE A 28 -31.97 1.19 15.18
N VAL A 29 -31.93 0.24 14.23
CA VAL A 29 -32.99 0.09 13.21
C VAL A 29 -33.84 -1.19 13.33
N PHE A 30 -33.35 -2.27 13.94
CA PHE A 30 -34.14 -3.51 13.97
C PHE A 30 -34.96 -3.65 15.24
N GLY A 31 -36.15 -3.06 15.18
CA GLY A 31 -37.30 -3.53 15.95
C GLY A 31 -37.63 -4.98 15.62
N GLN A 32 -37.82 -5.77 16.67
CA GLN A 32 -38.52 -7.06 16.77
C GLN A 32 -38.28 -8.09 15.64
N SER A 33 -37.26 -8.93 15.86
CA SER A 33 -37.12 -10.23 15.19
C SER A 33 -36.64 -11.26 16.21
N SER A 34 -37.40 -12.35 16.39
CA SER A 34 -37.27 -13.33 17.49
C SER A 34 -35.96 -14.13 17.50
N GLN A 35 -35.19 -14.09 16.41
CA GLN A 35 -33.89 -14.77 16.36
C GLN A 35 -32.79 -13.97 17.06
N TYR A 36 -32.92 -12.64 17.12
CA TYR A 36 -31.95 -11.72 17.76
C TYR A 36 -32.15 -11.57 19.27
N GLU A 37 -33.31 -11.94 19.81
CA GLU A 37 -33.50 -12.06 21.26
C GLU A 37 -32.48 -13.01 21.89
N SER A 38 -32.14 -14.11 21.21
CA SER A 38 -31.18 -15.11 21.73
C SER A 38 -29.75 -14.60 21.84
N VAL A 39 -29.28 -13.85 20.84
CA VAL A 39 -27.92 -13.30 20.82
C VAL A 39 -27.82 -12.10 21.76
N GLY A 40 -28.85 -11.26 21.81
CA GLY A 40 -28.94 -10.14 22.76
C GLY A 40 -28.95 -10.62 24.22
N GLN A 41 -29.73 -11.66 24.54
CA GLN A 41 -29.75 -12.26 25.88
C GLN A 41 -28.42 -12.93 26.25
N CYS A 42 -27.77 -13.60 25.30
CA CYS A 42 -26.46 -14.22 25.54
C CYS A 42 -25.38 -13.16 25.85
N VAL A 43 -25.40 -12.03 25.13
CA VAL A 43 -24.50 -10.90 25.41
C VAL A 43 -24.81 -10.26 26.78
N LEU A 44 -26.09 -10.07 27.12
CA LEU A 44 -26.49 -9.54 28.43
C LEU A 44 -26.12 -10.48 29.59
N GLN A 45 -26.22 -11.79 29.40
CA GLN A 45 -25.84 -12.79 30.39
C GLN A 45 -24.32 -12.82 30.64
N ILE A 46 -23.51 -12.74 29.58
CA ILE A 46 -22.04 -12.64 29.70
C ILE A 46 -21.63 -11.33 30.41
N LEU A 47 -22.38 -10.25 30.20
CA LEU A 47 -22.15 -8.96 30.86
C LEU A 47 -22.45 -8.99 32.35
N ASP A 48 -23.54 -9.66 32.73
CA ASP A 48 -23.97 -9.80 34.12
C ASP A 48 -23.05 -10.75 34.91
N GLU A 49 -22.68 -11.90 34.33
CA GLU A 49 -21.74 -12.87 34.94
C GLU A 49 -20.36 -12.25 35.20
N LYS A 50 -19.92 -11.33 34.34
CA LYS A 50 -18.64 -10.61 34.51
C LYS A 50 -18.74 -9.34 35.35
N LYS A 51 -19.92 -9.00 35.89
CA LYS A 51 -20.21 -7.76 36.64
C LYS A 51 -19.73 -6.49 35.93
N LEU A 52 -19.83 -6.47 34.60
CA LEU A 52 -19.33 -5.38 33.79
C LEU A 52 -20.42 -4.30 33.71
N SER A 53 -20.31 -3.27 34.56
CA SER A 53 -21.20 -2.10 34.51
C SER A 53 -20.62 -0.96 33.68
N GLY A 54 -21.47 -0.29 32.90
CA GLY A 54 -21.14 0.92 32.14
C GLY A 54 -20.06 0.72 31.07
N ASN A 55 -19.14 1.68 30.95
CA ASN A 55 -18.12 1.70 29.90
C ASN A 55 -17.06 0.59 29.98
N LYS A 56 -17.08 -0.24 31.04
CA LYS A 56 -16.11 -1.32 31.26
C LYS A 56 -16.07 -2.35 30.14
N MET A 57 -17.17 -2.54 29.40
CA MET A 57 -17.16 -3.41 28.21
C MET A 57 -16.36 -2.78 27.06
N PHE A 58 -16.46 -1.46 26.85
CA PHE A 58 -15.67 -0.76 25.85
C PHE A 58 -14.18 -0.79 26.20
N ASP A 59 -13.84 -0.65 27.47
CA ASP A 59 -12.46 -0.78 27.95
C ASP A 59 -11.92 -2.19 27.73
N LEU A 60 -12.73 -3.23 27.96
CA LEU A 60 -12.32 -4.62 27.76
C LEU A 60 -12.17 -4.99 26.28
N VAL A 61 -13.05 -4.48 25.41
CA VAL A 61 -12.93 -4.64 23.96
C VAL A 61 -11.75 -3.84 23.40
N LYS A 62 -11.49 -2.65 23.95
CA LYS A 62 -10.34 -1.81 23.61
C LYS A 62 -9.04 -2.49 24.04
N ASP A 63 -8.96 -2.96 25.28
CA ASP A 63 -7.80 -3.65 25.83
C ASP A 63 -7.53 -4.95 25.07
N GLU A 64 -8.56 -5.71 24.72
CA GLU A 64 -8.41 -6.93 23.93
C GLU A 64 -8.01 -6.62 22.48
N CYS A 65 -8.55 -5.57 21.86
CA CYS A 65 -8.10 -5.07 20.56
C CYS A 65 -6.62 -4.63 20.61
N GLU A 66 -6.23 -3.86 21.62
CA GLU A 66 -4.85 -3.40 21.80
C GLU A 66 -3.91 -4.58 22.08
N ARG A 67 -4.36 -5.55 22.88
CA ARG A 67 -3.62 -6.79 23.15
C ARG A 67 -3.46 -7.60 21.88
N LEU A 68 -4.49 -7.75 21.05
CA LEU A 68 -4.42 -8.46 19.77
C LEU A 68 -3.55 -7.71 18.74
N MET A 69 -3.55 -6.38 18.77
CA MET A 69 -2.65 -5.53 17.96
C MET A 69 -1.19 -5.65 18.42
N LYS A 70 -0.93 -5.73 19.73
CA LYS A 70 0.41 -5.95 20.31
C LYS A 70 0.88 -7.41 20.21
N SER A 71 -0.05 -8.37 20.25
CA SER A 71 0.18 -9.83 20.25
C SER A 71 0.31 -10.42 18.85
N LYS A 72 -0.18 -9.74 17.80
CA LYS A 72 0.26 -9.99 16.43
C LYS A 72 1.75 -9.66 16.34
N ARG A 73 2.57 -10.66 16.66
CA ARG A 73 4.03 -10.76 16.43
C ARG A 73 4.42 -9.85 15.28
N ARG A 74 5.14 -8.76 15.61
CA ARG A 74 5.93 -7.90 14.71
C ARG A 74 5.86 -8.35 13.25
N ILE A 75 4.76 -8.06 12.56
CA ILE A 75 4.94 -7.59 11.20
C ILE A 75 5.40 -6.17 11.49
N LYS A 76 6.71 -5.96 11.52
CA LYS A 76 7.20 -4.63 11.14
C LYS A 76 6.54 -4.41 9.79
N VAL A 77 5.46 -3.64 9.78
CA VAL A 77 5.22 -2.80 8.62
C VAL A 77 6.43 -1.91 8.68
N ASP A 78 7.48 -2.35 7.99
CA ASP A 78 8.57 -1.47 7.65
C ASP A 78 7.82 -0.37 6.90
N GLU A 79 7.71 0.81 7.52
CA GLU A 79 7.37 2.04 6.81
C GLU A 79 8.56 2.33 5.89
N THR A 80 8.85 1.41 4.97
CA THR A 80 9.76 1.66 3.87
C THR A 80 9.02 2.62 2.99
N GLU A 81 9.45 3.88 3.03
CA GLU A 81 9.06 4.92 2.09
C GLU A 81 9.24 4.39 0.66
N GLY A 82 8.19 3.78 0.12
CA GLY A 82 8.16 3.31 -1.23
C GLY A 82 8.07 4.52 -2.14
N MET A 83 9.00 4.67 -3.06
CA MET A 83 8.95 5.74 -4.03
C MET A 83 8.27 5.27 -5.30
N PHE A 84 7.24 6.00 -5.70
CA PHE A 84 6.59 5.88 -6.99
C PHE A 84 7.35 6.70 -8.03
N VAL A 85 7.48 6.16 -9.23
CA VAL A 85 8.09 6.83 -10.38
C VAL A 85 7.16 6.69 -11.57
N THR A 86 6.92 7.78 -12.29
CA THR A 86 6.27 7.78 -13.59
C THR A 86 7.12 8.55 -14.59
N VAL A 87 7.04 8.16 -15.85
CA VAL A 87 7.83 8.73 -16.95
C VAL A 87 6.92 9.11 -18.12
N GLY A 88 7.36 10.02 -18.98
CA GLY A 88 6.51 10.49 -20.05
C GLY A 88 7.23 11.31 -21.13
N HIS A 89 6.41 12.02 -21.91
CA HIS A 89 6.85 12.86 -23.03
C HIS A 89 7.88 13.90 -22.61
N SER A 90 8.70 14.34 -23.57
CA SER A 90 9.69 15.40 -23.35
C SER A 90 10.68 15.10 -22.21
N GLY A 91 10.94 13.81 -21.92
CA GLY A 91 11.81 13.37 -20.84
C GLY A 91 11.25 13.59 -19.45
N THR A 92 9.92 13.73 -19.28
CA THR A 92 9.30 13.90 -17.97
C THR A 92 9.59 12.70 -17.08
N ILE A 93 10.05 12.97 -15.86
CA ILE A 93 10.13 12.01 -14.76
C ILE A 93 9.49 12.66 -13.54
N LEU A 94 8.51 12.00 -12.93
CA LEU A 94 7.91 12.43 -11.67
C LEU A 94 8.10 11.35 -10.61
N THR A 95 8.39 11.79 -9.38
CA THR A 95 8.50 10.90 -8.20
C THR A 95 7.50 11.28 -7.12
N SER A 96 7.04 10.30 -6.36
CA SER A 96 6.19 10.50 -5.19
C SER A 96 6.51 9.50 -4.09
N SER A 97 6.40 9.88 -2.82
CA SER A 97 6.47 8.95 -1.68
C SER A 97 5.09 8.43 -1.25
N ASP A 98 4.01 9.06 -1.70
CA ASP A 98 2.64 8.78 -1.26
C ASP A 98 1.68 8.44 -2.42
N GLY A 99 2.13 8.58 -3.67
CA GLY A 99 1.34 8.33 -4.89
C GLY A 99 0.32 9.43 -5.23
N THR A 100 0.24 10.49 -4.42
CA THR A 100 -0.73 11.59 -4.55
C THR A 100 -0.06 12.93 -4.85
N SER A 101 1.11 13.19 -4.27
CA SER A 101 1.89 14.41 -4.47
C SER A 101 3.14 14.08 -5.29
N TRP A 102 3.30 14.74 -6.43
CA TRP A 102 4.34 14.41 -7.40
C TRP A 102 5.35 15.55 -7.54
N THR A 103 6.64 15.19 -7.54
CA THR A 103 7.76 16.13 -7.76
C THR A 103 8.45 15.80 -9.07
N GLU A 104 8.61 16.81 -9.93
CA GLU A 104 9.35 16.68 -11.19
C GLU A 104 10.85 16.50 -10.95
N ARG A 105 11.47 15.62 -11.75
CA ARG A 105 12.91 15.32 -11.71
C ARG A 105 13.53 15.59 -13.06
N THR A 106 14.75 16.12 -13.02
CA THR A 106 15.55 16.32 -14.23
C THR A 106 16.03 14.98 -14.77
N SER A 107 15.65 14.65 -16.00
CA SER A 107 16.08 13.44 -16.71
C SER A 107 17.35 13.63 -17.53
N GLY A 108 17.69 14.88 -17.89
CA GLY A 108 18.82 15.20 -18.76
C GLY A 108 18.55 14.97 -20.26
N THR A 109 17.31 14.64 -20.64
CA THR A 109 16.91 14.38 -22.03
C THR A 109 15.54 14.99 -22.33
N SER A 110 15.26 15.26 -23.59
CA SER A 110 13.93 15.64 -24.08
C SER A 110 13.23 14.52 -24.87
N LYS A 111 13.84 13.33 -24.93
CA LYS A 111 13.28 12.17 -25.62
C LYS A 111 12.10 11.58 -24.83
N PHE A 112 11.14 10.96 -25.51
CA PHE A 112 10.02 10.33 -24.83
C PHE A 112 10.50 9.11 -24.05
N LEU A 113 10.15 9.05 -22.77
CA LEU A 113 10.37 7.89 -21.90
C LEU A 113 9.07 7.09 -21.82
N ILE A 114 9.15 5.80 -22.14
CA ILE A 114 7.99 4.93 -22.39
C ILE A 114 7.83 3.91 -21.26
N GLY A 115 8.91 3.25 -20.89
CA GLY A 115 8.92 2.20 -19.87
C GLY A 115 9.67 2.63 -18.62
N VAL A 116 9.25 2.14 -17.45
CA VAL A 116 10.01 2.24 -16.20
C VAL A 116 9.82 0.97 -15.36
N THR A 117 10.91 0.49 -14.78
CA THR A 117 10.91 -0.63 -13.84
C THR A 117 11.85 -0.36 -12.67
N TYR A 118 11.69 -1.15 -11.61
CA TYR A 118 12.57 -1.13 -10.44
C TYR A 118 12.98 -2.55 -10.06
N GLY A 119 14.27 -2.76 -9.88
CA GLY A 119 14.84 -4.05 -9.50
C GLY A 119 16.25 -3.87 -8.95
N ASN A 120 16.67 -4.74 -8.02
CA ASN A 120 18.02 -4.70 -7.43
C ASN A 120 18.45 -3.32 -6.89
N GLY A 121 17.53 -2.56 -6.29
CA GLY A 121 17.84 -1.21 -5.79
C GLY A 121 17.99 -0.14 -6.88
N LEU A 122 17.60 -0.41 -8.13
CA LEU A 122 17.81 0.46 -9.27
C LEU A 122 16.52 0.66 -10.07
N PHE A 123 16.16 1.93 -10.28
CA PHE A 123 15.16 2.35 -11.27
C PHE A 123 15.81 2.37 -12.65
N VAL A 124 15.11 1.82 -13.63
CA VAL A 124 15.51 1.83 -15.04
C VAL A 124 14.34 2.33 -15.85
N THR A 125 14.57 3.34 -16.68
CA THR A 125 13.60 3.81 -17.68
C THR A 125 14.18 3.69 -19.07
N VAL A 126 13.30 3.39 -20.03
CA VAL A 126 13.63 3.22 -21.44
C VAL A 126 12.70 4.06 -22.31
N GLY A 127 13.15 4.40 -23.52
CA GLY A 127 12.33 5.17 -24.45
C GLY A 127 12.95 5.39 -25.82
N ASP A 128 12.55 6.47 -26.47
CA ASP A 128 12.90 6.77 -27.87
C ASP A 128 14.39 6.76 -28.12
N ARG A 129 14.79 6.37 -29.34
CA ARG A 129 16.17 6.40 -29.82
C ARG A 129 17.14 5.66 -28.90
N GLY A 130 16.74 4.50 -28.42
CA GLY A 130 17.54 3.65 -27.54
C GLY A 130 17.86 4.27 -26.19
N THR A 131 17.04 5.20 -25.69
CA THR A 131 17.34 5.90 -24.44
C THR A 131 17.18 4.96 -23.26
N ILE A 132 18.18 4.91 -22.40
CA ILE A 132 18.12 4.22 -21.10
C ILE A 132 18.61 5.20 -20.04
N LEU A 133 17.81 5.43 -18.99
CA LEU A 133 18.25 6.17 -17.81
C LEU A 133 18.13 5.28 -16.57
N THR A 134 19.07 5.45 -15.65
CA THR A 134 19.13 4.66 -14.40
C THR A 134 19.27 5.54 -13.18
N SER A 135 18.66 5.13 -12.07
CA SER A 135 18.74 5.85 -10.79
C SER A 135 18.65 4.89 -9.61
N SER A 136 19.52 5.05 -8.60
CA SER A 136 19.44 4.30 -7.35
C SER A 136 18.56 4.97 -6.28
N ASN A 137 18.15 6.22 -6.52
CA ASN A 137 17.45 7.06 -5.55
C ASN A 137 16.22 7.78 -6.15
N GLY A 138 15.90 7.54 -7.43
CA GLY A 138 14.80 8.13 -8.19
C GLY A 138 14.87 9.64 -8.42
N THR A 139 15.85 10.33 -7.86
CA THR A 139 15.99 11.79 -7.96
C THR A 139 17.10 12.21 -8.92
N SER A 140 18.17 11.42 -9.01
CA SER A 140 19.30 11.64 -9.92
C SER A 140 19.37 10.54 -10.97
N TRP A 141 19.28 10.91 -12.25
CA TRP A 141 19.19 9.97 -13.37
C TRP A 141 20.44 10.05 -14.24
N ASN A 142 20.98 8.89 -14.60
CA ASN A 142 22.18 8.77 -15.42
C ASN A 142 21.86 8.00 -16.70
N GLU A 143 22.25 8.56 -17.85
CA GLU A 143 22.12 7.91 -19.15
C GLU A 143 23.03 6.69 -19.26
N ARG A 144 22.54 5.65 -19.92
CA ARG A 144 23.27 4.42 -20.24
C ARG A 144 23.23 4.19 -21.75
N ASN A 145 24.35 3.69 -22.28
CA ASN A 145 24.42 3.27 -23.66
C ASN A 145 23.65 1.96 -23.84
N SER A 146 22.65 1.97 -24.71
CA SER A 146 21.87 0.78 -25.09
C SER A 146 22.49 -0.03 -26.22
N GLY A 147 23.44 0.56 -26.96
CA GLY A 147 24.02 -0.05 -28.17
C GLY A 147 23.10 0.00 -29.39
N THR A 148 21.94 0.65 -29.32
CA THR A 148 20.99 0.78 -30.43
C THR A 148 20.39 2.19 -30.49
N SER A 149 19.88 2.58 -31.66
CA SER A 149 19.08 3.79 -31.85
C SER A 149 17.60 3.48 -32.06
N GLU A 150 17.20 2.21 -31.96
CA GLU A 150 15.79 1.80 -32.04
C GLU A 150 15.03 2.17 -30.76
N ASP A 151 13.74 2.40 -30.87
CA ASP A 151 12.90 2.75 -29.74
C ASP A 151 12.74 1.56 -28.79
N LEU A 152 12.85 1.82 -27.49
CA LEU A 152 12.68 0.82 -26.43
C LEU A 152 11.36 1.08 -25.71
N TYR A 153 10.41 0.16 -25.85
CA TYR A 153 9.03 0.35 -25.39
C TYR A 153 8.79 -0.11 -23.95
N GLU A 154 9.50 -1.14 -23.50
CA GLU A 154 9.27 -1.76 -22.20
C GLU A 154 10.59 -2.21 -21.58
N VAL A 155 10.61 -2.29 -20.26
CA VAL A 155 11.71 -2.85 -19.49
C VAL A 155 11.13 -3.59 -18.29
N THR A 156 11.64 -4.78 -18.01
CA THR A 156 11.28 -5.61 -16.86
C THR A 156 12.51 -6.05 -16.10
N TYR A 157 12.35 -6.45 -14.84
CA TYR A 157 13.43 -7.01 -14.04
C TYR A 157 13.08 -8.42 -13.58
N GLY A 158 13.96 -9.37 -13.88
CA GLY A 158 13.78 -10.77 -13.52
C GLY A 158 15.11 -11.52 -13.50
N ASN A 159 15.25 -12.47 -12.56
CA ASN A 159 16.44 -13.32 -12.44
C ASN A 159 17.77 -12.53 -12.37
N GLY A 160 17.80 -11.37 -11.72
CA GLY A 160 19.01 -10.55 -11.61
C GLY A 160 19.30 -9.68 -12.84
N LEU A 161 18.43 -9.68 -13.85
CA LEU A 161 18.64 -9.02 -15.13
C LEU A 161 17.49 -8.06 -15.47
N PHE A 162 17.83 -6.98 -16.16
CA PHE A 162 16.87 -6.12 -16.84
C PHE A 162 16.74 -6.58 -18.29
N VAL A 163 15.51 -6.74 -18.77
CA VAL A 163 15.17 -7.20 -20.12
C VAL A 163 14.15 -6.27 -20.74
#